data_AF-W6YAZ6-F1
#
_entry.id   AF-W6YAZ6-F1
#
_cell.length_a   1.000
_cell.length_b   1.000
_cell.length_c   1.000
_cell.angle_alpha   90.00
_cell.angle_beta   90.00
_cell.angle_gamma   90.00
#
_symmetry.space_group_name_H-M   'P 1'
#
loop_
_entity.id
_entity.type
_entity.pdbx_description
1 polymer ?
#
loop_
_entity_poly.entity_id
_entity_poly.type
_entity_poly.pdbx_seq_one_letter_code
_entity_poly.pdbx_strand_id
1 'polypeptide(L)'
;RAERLIKLDLKHLCRPWFCPSCRQRHVEYFEVTEERAKAIVERWTDWINGNQPYSSDGNITPLWNHLILFGRRPNQPMRTYDHEARWAHWSWVLSSPS
;
A
#
# COMPACT_ATOMS: atom_id res chain seq x y z
N ARG A 1 4.63 -0.42 -10.17
CA ARG A 1 3.26 -0.93 -9.92
C ARG A 1 3.10 -1.51 -8.51
N ALA A 2 4.00 -2.41 -8.06
CA ALA A 2 4.19 -2.72 -6.63
C ALA A 2 4.35 -1.46 -5.78
N GLU A 3 5.16 -0.51 -6.26
CA GLU A 3 5.37 0.79 -5.65
C GLU A 3 4.07 1.56 -5.33
N ARG A 4 3.01 1.41 -6.16
CA ARG A 4 1.73 2.09 -5.90
C ARG A 4 1.00 1.48 -4.72
N LEU A 5 1.06 0.16 -4.55
CA LEU A 5 0.50 -0.55 -3.40
C LEU A 5 1.30 -0.25 -2.14
N ILE A 6 2.63 -0.27 -2.24
CA ILE A 6 3.54 0.10 -1.16
C ILE A 6 3.27 1.53 -0.70
N LYS A 7 3.17 2.50 -1.63
CA LYS A 7 2.82 3.90 -1.30
C LYS A 7 1.43 4.06 -0.71
N LEU A 8 0.47 3.21 -1.11
CA LEU A 8 -0.87 3.20 -0.50
C LEU A 8 -0.84 2.68 0.93
N ASP A 9 -0.11 1.59 1.16
CA ASP A 9 0.09 1.00 2.49
C ASP A 9 0.80 2.00 3.41
N LEU A 10 1.90 2.59 2.93
CA LEU A 10 2.69 3.61 3.64
C LEU A 10 2.02 4.99 3.73
N LYS A 11 0.88 5.23 3.06
CA LYS A 11 0.26 6.57 2.96
C LYS A 11 0.02 7.24 4.31
N HIS A 12 -0.21 6.44 5.34
CA HIS A 12 -0.46 6.92 6.71
C HIS A 12 0.80 7.36 7.45
N LEU A 13 1.97 6.91 7.00
CA LEU A 13 3.29 7.34 7.44
C LEU A 13 3.82 8.49 6.60
N CYS A 14 3.13 8.85 5.51
CA CYS A 14 3.52 9.98 4.69
C CYS A 14 3.48 11.25 5.55
N ARG A 15 4.58 12.00 5.52
CA ARG A 15 4.71 13.30 6.17
C ARG A 15 4.90 14.34 5.06
N PRO A 16 3.79 14.90 4.55
CA PRO A 16 3.89 15.87 3.49
C PRO A 16 4.58 17.12 3.98
N TRP A 17 5.52 17.63 3.19
CA TRP A 17 6.25 18.85 3.50
C TRP A 17 6.11 19.83 2.34
N PHE A 18 6.06 21.11 2.67
CA PHE A 18 6.05 22.17 1.67
C PHE A 18 7.48 22.56 1.36
N CYS A 19 7.86 22.45 0.08
CA CYS A 19 9.19 22.76 -0.39
C CYS A 19 9.29 24.23 -0.75
N PRO A 20 10.11 25.05 -0.03
CA PRO A 20 10.21 26.48 -0.31
C PRO A 20 10.82 26.78 -1.67
N SER A 21 11.77 25.94 -2.12
CA SER A 21 12.48 26.12 -3.39
C SER A 21 11.57 25.90 -4.61
N CYS A 22 10.80 24.82 -4.58
CA CYS A 22 9.97 24.37 -5.70
C CYS A 22 8.50 24.79 -5.57
N ARG A 23 8.10 25.38 -4.42
CA ARG A 23 6.73 25.84 -4.09
C ARG A 23 5.65 24.76 -4.23
N GLN A 24 6.03 23.50 -4.03
CA GLN A 24 5.14 22.34 -4.15
C GLN A 24 5.10 21.54 -2.85
N ARG A 25 4.01 20.80 -2.66
CA ARG A 25 3.84 19.86 -1.55
C ARG A 25 4.38 18.49 -1.95
N HIS A 26 5.49 18.10 -1.34
CA HIS A 26 6.04 16.77 -1.52
C HIS A 26 5.31 15.77 -0.63
N VAL A 27 5.10 14.57 -1.15
CA VAL A 27 4.44 13.45 -0.47
C VAL A 27 5.32 12.19 -0.50
N GLU A 28 6.62 12.39 -0.75
CA GLU A 28 7.60 11.32 -0.96
C GLU A 28 8.29 10.91 0.34
N TYR A 29 8.17 11.72 1.39
CA TYR A 29 8.75 11.43 2.69
C TYR A 29 7.77 10.61 3.54
N PHE A 30 8.26 9.48 4.05
CA PHE A 30 7.53 8.56 4.91
C PHE A 30 8.30 8.39 6.22
N GLU A 31 7.64 8.60 7.34
CA GLU A 31 8.21 8.39 8.67
C GLU A 31 8.10 6.90 9.03
N VAL A 32 9.06 6.12 8.56
CA VAL A 32 9.14 4.67 8.73
C VAL A 32 10.60 4.25 8.88
N THR A 33 10.87 3.21 9.68
CA THR A 33 12.24 2.68 9.79
C THR A 33 12.63 1.93 8.52
N GLU A 34 13.92 1.83 8.24
CA GLU A 34 14.43 1.13 7.05
C GLU A 34 14.00 -0.34 7.04
N GLU A 35 14.09 -1.03 8.17
CA GLU A 35 13.72 -2.44 8.31
C GLU A 35 12.24 -2.64 7.99
N ARG A 36 11.41 -1.72 8.46
CA ARG A 36 9.96 -1.78 8.26
C ARG A 36 9.58 -1.44 6.83
N ALA A 37 10.28 -0.49 6.21
CA ALA A 37 10.12 -0.19 4.79
C ALA A 37 10.48 -1.40 3.93
N LYS A 38 11.63 -2.05 4.20
CA LYS A 38 12.06 -3.27 3.49
C LYS A 38 11.04 -4.39 3.63
N ALA A 39 10.59 -4.68 4.85
CA ALA A 39 9.60 -5.74 5.10
C ALA A 39 8.27 -5.50 4.36
N ILE A 40 7.82 -4.25 4.24
CA ILE A 40 6.63 -3.89 3.47
C ILE A 40 6.87 -4.09 1.97
N VAL A 41 8.01 -3.65 1.45
CA VAL A 41 8.39 -3.83 0.04
C VAL A 41 8.47 -5.31 -0.32
N GLU A 42 9.16 -6.12 0.51
CA GLU A 42 9.29 -7.56 0.33
C GLU A 42 7.93 -8.24 0.33
N ARG A 43 7.08 -7.97 1.34
CA ARG A 43 5.72 -8.52 1.41
C ARG A 43 4.91 -8.28 0.14
N TRP A 44 4.90 -7.04 -0.35
CA TRP A 44 4.14 -6.68 -1.55
C TRP A 44 4.76 -7.28 -2.82
N THR A 45 6.09 -7.43 -2.86
CA THR A 45 6.81 -8.03 -3.99
C THR A 45 6.54 -9.53 -4.07
N ASP A 46 6.68 -10.24 -2.95
CA ASP A 46 6.41 -11.68 -2.84
C ASP A 46 4.96 -11.98 -3.21
N TRP A 47 4.04 -11.18 -2.67
CA TRP A 47 2.62 -11.35 -2.95
C TRP A 47 2.29 -11.14 -4.43
N ILE A 48 2.85 -10.11 -5.07
CA ILE A 48 2.68 -9.87 -6.51
C ILE A 48 3.24 -11.02 -7.35
N ASN A 49 4.44 -11.50 -7.01
CA ASN A 49 5.09 -12.57 -7.74
C ASN A 49 4.30 -13.89 -7.61
N GLY A 50 3.73 -14.18 -6.44
CA GLY A 50 2.93 -15.38 -6.21
C GLY A 50 1.54 -15.36 -6.85
N ASN A 51 0.92 -14.18 -6.98
CA ASN A 51 -0.48 -14.06 -7.44
C ASN A 51 -0.63 -13.60 -8.89
N GLN A 52 0.47 -13.25 -9.58
CA GLN A 52 0.48 -12.72 -10.95
C GLN A 52 -0.67 -11.76 -11.26
N PRO A 53 -0.79 -10.62 -10.54
CA PRO A 53 -1.98 -9.78 -10.61
C PRO A 53 -2.08 -8.94 -11.89
N TYR A 54 -1.19 -9.20 -12.85
CA TYR A 54 -1.10 -8.48 -14.10
C TYR A 54 -1.44 -9.39 -15.28
N SER A 55 -2.24 -8.89 -16.22
CA SER A 55 -2.45 -9.51 -17.52
C SER A 55 -1.20 -9.38 -18.40
N SER A 56 -1.18 -10.10 -19.52
CA SER A 56 -0.05 -10.14 -20.46
C SER A 56 0.33 -8.78 -21.07
N ASP A 57 -0.59 -7.83 -21.09
CA ASP A 57 -0.40 -6.41 -21.45
C ASP A 57 0.21 -5.57 -20.29
N GLY A 58 0.55 -6.23 -19.19
CA GLY A 58 1.08 -5.66 -17.98
C GLY A 58 0.02 -4.98 -17.12
N ASN A 59 -1.26 -4.88 -17.50
CA ASN A 59 -2.30 -4.18 -16.73
C ASN A 59 -2.75 -4.96 -15.49
N ILE A 60 -3.13 -4.27 -14.42
CA ILE A 60 -3.75 -4.95 -13.26
C ILE A 60 -5.07 -5.53 -13.75
N THR A 61 -5.32 -6.82 -13.47
CA THR A 61 -6.58 -7.42 -13.93
C THR A 61 -7.76 -6.73 -13.25
N PRO A 62 -8.95 -6.70 -13.89
CA PRO A 62 -10.13 -6.03 -13.31
C PRO A 62 -10.50 -6.53 -11.91
N LEU A 63 -10.32 -7.84 -11.64
CA LEU A 63 -10.51 -8.45 -10.32
C LEU A 63 -9.59 -7.83 -9.28
N TRP A 64 -8.31 -7.66 -9.61
CA TRP A 64 -7.33 -7.03 -8.73
C TRP A 64 -7.59 -5.53 -8.56
N ASN A 65 -8.02 -4.85 -9.61
CA ASN A 65 -8.40 -3.45 -9.53
C ASN A 65 -9.60 -3.28 -8.59
N HIS A 66 -10.56 -4.19 -8.63
CA HIS A 66 -11.69 -4.24 -7.71
C HIS A 66 -11.22 -4.45 -6.26
N LEU A 67 -10.35 -5.42 -6.00
CA LEU A 67 -9.79 -5.64 -4.64
C LEU A 67 -9.03 -4.40 -4.13
N ILE A 68 -8.24 -3.75 -4.98
CA ILE A 68 -7.50 -2.54 -4.62
C ILE A 68 -8.44 -1.35 -4.40
N LEU A 69 -9.54 -1.22 -5.13
CA LEU A 69 -10.45 -0.08 -5.02
C LEU A 69 -11.47 -0.26 -3.89
N PHE A 70 -11.97 -1.48 -3.69
CA PHE A 70 -13.08 -1.79 -2.78
C PHE A 70 -12.64 -2.48 -1.49
N GLY A 71 -11.56 -3.26 -1.50
CA GLY A 71 -10.90 -3.79 -0.29
C GLY A 71 -10.25 -2.69 0.58
N ARG A 72 -10.26 -1.44 0.10
CA ARG A 72 -9.84 -0.24 0.85
C ARG A 72 -10.77 0.19 1.96
N ARG A 73 -12.00 -0.34 2.04
CA ARG A 73 -12.90 -0.02 3.16
C ARG A 73 -12.53 -0.91 4.35
N PRO A 74 -11.98 -0.33 5.43
CA PRO A 74 -11.80 -1.06 6.67
C PRO A 74 -13.15 -1.64 7.12
N ASN A 75 -13.21 -2.91 7.49
CA ASN A 75 -14.40 -3.47 8.17
C ASN A 75 -14.57 -2.86 9.58
N GLN A 76 -13.55 -2.15 10.08
CA GLN A 76 -13.58 -1.42 11.35
C GLN A 76 -12.98 -0.03 11.20
N PRO A 77 -13.51 1.00 11.87
CA PRO A 77 -12.92 2.34 11.85
C PRO A 77 -11.50 2.32 12.41
N MET A 78 -10.49 2.52 11.54
CA MET A 78 -9.08 2.62 11.95
C MET A 78 -8.74 4.06 12.30
N ARG A 79 -8.09 4.28 13.44
CA ARG A 79 -7.51 5.59 13.77
C ARG A 79 -6.36 5.90 12.81
N THR A 80 -6.06 7.19 12.63
CA THR A 80 -5.04 7.67 11.68
C THR A 80 -3.66 7.05 11.90
N TYR A 81 -3.36 6.67 13.14
CA TYR A 81 -2.09 6.09 13.60
C TYR A 81 -2.22 4.64 14.09
N ASP A 82 -3.31 3.94 13.75
CA ASP A 82 -3.44 2.52 14.08
C ASP A 82 -2.74 1.67 13.01
N HIS A 83 -1.42 1.64 13.13
CA HIS A 83 -0.51 0.98 12.20
C HIS A 83 -0.77 -0.54 12.16
N GLU A 84 -1.02 -1.14 13.32
CA GLU A 84 -1.29 -2.57 13.45
C GLU A 84 -2.63 -2.95 12.84
N ALA A 85 -3.70 -2.17 13.07
CA ALA A 85 -4.99 -2.44 12.44
C ALA A 85 -4.92 -2.34 10.91
N ARG A 86 -4.14 -1.40 10.36
CA ARG A 86 -3.92 -1.31 8.90
C ARG A 86 -3.18 -2.51 8.35
N TRP A 87 -2.12 -2.97 9.02
CA TRP A 87 -1.43 -4.18 8.56
C TRP A 87 -2.27 -5.44 8.72
N ALA A 88 -3.02 -5.57 9.82
CA ALA A 88 -3.93 -6.69 10.01
C ALA A 88 -5.01 -6.73 8.92
N HIS A 89 -5.55 -5.56 8.53
CA HIS A 89 -6.48 -5.44 7.42
C HIS A 89 -5.86 -5.85 6.09
N TRP A 90 -4.66 -5.39 5.77
CA TRP A 90 -3.99 -5.85 4.55
C TRP A 90 -3.68 -7.33 4.60
N SER A 91 -3.20 -7.85 5.73
CA SER A 91 -2.97 -9.29 5.89
C SER A 91 -4.26 -10.10 5.68
N TRP A 92 -5.39 -9.60 6.17
CA TRP A 92 -6.70 -10.22 5.95
C TRP A 92 -7.13 -10.17 4.47
N VAL A 93 -7.06 -8.99 3.83
CA VAL A 93 -7.38 -8.80 2.40
C VAL A 93 -6.55 -9.73 1.51
N LEU A 94 -5.29 -9.97 1.88
CA LEU A 94 -4.37 -10.84 1.13
C LEU A 94 -4.53 -12.33 1.49
N SER A 95 -5.15 -12.65 2.63
CA SER A 95 -5.37 -14.03 3.09
C SER A 95 -6.69 -14.65 2.64
N SER A 96 -7.67 -13.85 2.20
CA SER A 96 -8.93 -14.38 1.69
C SER A 96 -8.70 -15.10 0.36
N PRO A 97 -8.84 -16.44 0.32
CA PRO A 97 -8.98 -17.14 -0.94
C PRO A 97 -10.37 -16.83 -1.49
N SER A 98 -10.48 -16.77 -2.82
CA SER A 98 -11.76 -16.97 -3.51
C SER A 98 -12.44 -18.26 -3.06
#